data_AF-A0A219AF28-F1
#
_entry.id   AF-A0A219AF28-F1
#
_cell.length_a   1.000
_cell.length_b   1.000
_cell.length_c   1.000
_cell.angle_alpha   90.00
_cell.angle_beta   90.00
_cell.angle_gamma   90.00
#
_symmetry.space_group_name_H-M   'P 1'
#
loop_
_entity.id
_entity.type
_entity.pdbx_description
1 polymer ?
#
loop_
_entity_poly.entity_id
_entity_poly.type
_entity_poly.pdbx_seq_one_letter_code
_entity_poly.pdbx_strand_id
1 'polypeptide(L)'
;MKLIYSIIFVSFTSLLFSQKFNSENYYENYGKKEKLQGKRLATAWLNEIDAAQILSEEMKNAGFEWVREFRIIKVNENEHILAICYSEKSKVGFVYEPTHGAFPKKQNRELKSLLKRNSGNDYSEKIVDLNGNSQFIKIKDMPDNIFIIKEDIYWFQFTDNKDDDKYLVTKNDMLEIFREDIRKVIAKFKK
;
A
#
# COMPACT_ATOMS: atom_id res chain seq x y z
N MET A 1 21.15 47.15 -45.84
CA MET A 1 19.70 46.90 -45.65
C MET A 1 19.53 45.58 -44.94
N LYS A 2 18.84 45.60 -43.80
CA LYS A 2 18.53 44.44 -42.94
C LYS A 2 17.68 43.42 -43.72
N LEU A 3 17.89 42.12 -43.50
CA LEU A 3 16.91 41.27 -42.82
C LEU A 3 17.53 39.89 -42.52
N ILE A 4 17.78 39.67 -41.24
CA ILE A 4 18.05 38.36 -40.63
C ILE A 4 16.67 37.72 -40.44
N TYR A 5 16.37 36.62 -41.13
CA TYR A 5 15.23 35.77 -40.78
C TYR A 5 15.74 34.63 -39.89
N SER A 6 15.78 34.90 -38.59
CA SER A 6 15.80 33.87 -37.56
C SER A 6 14.41 33.23 -37.51
N ILE A 7 14.26 32.05 -38.11
CA ILE A 7 13.14 31.17 -37.82
C ILE A 7 13.43 30.53 -36.46
N ILE A 8 12.96 31.18 -35.39
CA ILE A 8 12.88 30.55 -34.07
C ILE A 8 11.69 29.60 -34.15
N PHE A 9 11.95 28.34 -34.45
CA PHE A 9 10.97 27.28 -34.24
C PHE A 9 10.92 27.03 -32.74
N VAL A 10 10.05 27.76 -32.03
CA VAL A 10 9.71 27.42 -30.65
C VAL A 10 8.84 26.17 -30.72
N SER A 11 9.49 25.02 -30.73
CA SER A 11 8.84 23.76 -30.37
C SER A 11 8.41 23.90 -28.91
N PHE A 12 7.19 24.40 -28.68
CA PHE A 12 6.50 24.19 -27.42
C PHE A 12 6.26 22.69 -27.32
N THR A 13 7.23 21.97 -26.78
CA THR A 13 6.97 20.72 -26.10
C THR A 13 6.10 21.09 -24.90
N SER A 14 4.77 21.05 -25.09
CA SER A 14 3.88 20.71 -24.00
C SER A 14 4.26 19.30 -23.59
N LEU A 15 5.33 19.19 -22.79
CA LEU A 15 5.51 18.08 -21.88
C LEU A 15 4.19 18.03 -21.12
N LEU A 16 3.35 17.08 -21.51
CA LEU A 16 2.29 16.55 -20.68
C LEU A 16 3.01 16.05 -19.42
N PHE A 17 3.25 16.97 -18.48
CA PHE A 17 3.74 16.63 -17.16
C PHE A 17 2.59 15.87 -16.50
N SER A 18 2.57 14.55 -16.71
CA SER A 18 1.85 13.65 -15.82
C SER A 18 2.39 13.93 -14.43
N GLN A 19 1.51 14.32 -13.51
CA GLN A 19 1.92 14.62 -12.16
C GLN A 19 2.42 13.31 -11.54
N LYS A 20 3.71 13.25 -11.18
CA LYS A 20 4.24 12.08 -10.47
C LYS A 20 3.73 12.11 -9.02
N PHE A 21 2.98 11.10 -8.62
CA PHE A 21 2.52 10.96 -7.24
C PHE A 21 3.56 10.25 -6.37
N ASN A 22 3.65 10.65 -5.10
CA ASN A 22 4.53 10.07 -4.09
C ASN A 22 3.86 10.14 -2.70
N SER A 23 4.48 9.57 -1.66
CA SER A 23 3.89 9.55 -0.31
C SER A 23 3.58 10.94 0.27
N GLU A 24 4.28 11.99 -0.18
CA GLU A 24 4.13 13.36 0.32
C GLU A 24 2.88 14.04 -0.24
N ASN A 25 2.64 13.89 -1.55
CA ASN A 25 1.57 14.54 -2.27
C ASN A 25 0.33 13.65 -2.49
N TYR A 26 0.39 12.37 -2.14
CA TYR A 26 -0.67 11.39 -2.35
C TYR A 26 -2.04 11.85 -1.82
N TYR A 27 -2.16 12.21 -0.54
CA TYR A 27 -3.45 12.55 0.08
C TYR A 27 -4.03 13.88 -0.42
N GLU A 28 -3.16 14.79 -0.84
CA GLU A 28 -3.59 16.10 -1.34
C GLU A 28 -4.17 16.01 -2.75
N ASN A 29 -3.80 14.97 -3.49
CA ASN A 29 -4.27 14.77 -4.86
C ASN A 29 -5.33 13.69 -4.98
N TYR A 30 -5.43 12.81 -3.98
CA TYR A 30 -6.50 11.84 -3.88
C TYR A 30 -7.87 12.52 -3.83
N GLY A 31 -8.79 12.13 -4.71
CA GLY A 31 -10.16 12.64 -4.75
C GLY A 31 -10.34 13.96 -5.51
N LYS A 32 -9.28 14.54 -6.09
CA LYS A 32 -9.42 15.67 -7.01
C LYS A 32 -10.13 15.21 -8.29
N LYS A 33 -11.21 15.90 -8.66
CA LYS A 33 -12.03 15.59 -9.84
C LYS A 33 -11.94 16.65 -10.93
N GLU A 34 -11.11 17.66 -10.73
CA GLU A 34 -10.95 18.73 -11.67
C GLU A 34 -10.35 18.18 -12.96
N LYS A 35 -10.94 18.54 -14.11
CA LYS A 35 -10.44 18.19 -15.46
C LYS A 35 -10.66 16.73 -15.90
N LEU A 36 -11.39 15.92 -15.11
CA LEU A 36 -11.78 14.58 -15.55
C LEU A 36 -12.81 14.67 -16.68
N GLN A 37 -12.56 13.94 -17.77
CA GLN A 37 -13.48 13.83 -18.89
C GLN A 37 -14.35 12.57 -18.81
N GLY A 38 -13.90 11.56 -18.06
CA GLY A 38 -14.67 10.36 -17.77
C GLY A 38 -15.97 10.66 -17.02
N LYS A 39 -17.00 9.87 -17.27
CA LYS A 39 -18.32 10.00 -16.62
C LYS A 39 -18.40 9.22 -15.33
N ARG A 40 -17.52 8.22 -15.14
CA ARG A 40 -17.51 7.34 -13.97
C ARG A 40 -16.16 7.45 -13.31
N LEU A 41 -16.16 7.84 -12.04
CA LEU A 41 -14.98 7.77 -11.18
C LEU A 41 -15.20 6.64 -10.17
N ALA A 42 -14.30 5.67 -10.18
CA ALA A 42 -14.27 4.59 -9.23
C ALA A 42 -13.01 4.65 -8.37
N THR A 43 -13.09 3.97 -7.23
CA THR A 43 -12.01 3.88 -6.24
C THR A 43 -11.81 2.42 -5.88
N ALA A 44 -10.57 2.07 -5.58
CA ALA A 44 -10.21 0.80 -4.99
C ALA A 44 -8.98 1.00 -4.08
N TRP A 45 -8.58 -0.04 -3.39
CA TRP A 45 -7.46 -0.02 -2.46
C TRP A 45 -6.48 -1.15 -2.75
N LEU A 46 -5.29 -1.05 -2.17
CA LEU A 46 -4.32 -2.14 -2.12
C LEU A 46 -5.08 -3.39 -1.67
N ASN A 47 -4.93 -4.49 -2.39
CA ASN A 47 -5.45 -5.77 -1.95
C ASN A 47 -4.32 -6.62 -1.37
N GLU A 48 -4.71 -7.61 -0.58
CA GLU A 48 -3.79 -8.49 0.14
C GLU A 48 -2.83 -9.25 -0.79
N ILE A 49 -3.29 -9.65 -1.99
CA ILE A 49 -2.50 -10.42 -2.96
C ILE A 49 -1.40 -9.55 -3.58
N ASP A 50 -1.76 -8.35 -4.07
CA ASP A 50 -0.78 -7.38 -4.59
C ASP A 50 0.23 -7.01 -3.49
N ALA A 51 -0.22 -6.85 -2.25
CA ALA A 51 0.65 -6.58 -1.10
C ALA A 51 1.63 -7.73 -0.87
N ALA A 52 1.14 -8.97 -0.79
CA ALA A 52 1.96 -10.17 -0.56
C ALA A 52 3.06 -10.33 -1.63
N GLN A 53 2.69 -10.15 -2.91
CA GLN A 53 3.65 -10.24 -4.02
C GLN A 53 4.76 -9.19 -3.90
N ILE A 54 4.39 -7.93 -3.70
CA ILE A 54 5.36 -6.82 -3.58
C ILE A 54 6.28 -7.04 -2.37
N LEU A 55 5.73 -7.41 -1.21
CA LEU A 55 6.53 -7.68 -0.01
C LEU A 55 7.55 -8.80 -0.27
N SER A 56 7.12 -9.88 -0.90
CA SER A 56 7.96 -11.03 -1.26
C SER A 56 9.10 -10.62 -2.18
N GLU A 57 8.82 -9.82 -3.21
CA GLU A 57 9.83 -9.27 -4.12
C GLU A 57 10.82 -8.36 -3.39
N GLU A 58 10.33 -7.37 -2.63
CA GLU A 58 11.20 -6.40 -1.95
C GLU A 58 12.04 -7.05 -0.85
N MET A 59 11.51 -8.06 -0.12
CA MET A 59 12.28 -8.84 0.84
C MET A 59 13.38 -9.66 0.16
N LYS A 60 13.08 -10.34 -0.95
CA LYS A 60 14.08 -11.10 -1.73
C LYS A 60 15.15 -10.18 -2.30
N ASN A 61 14.77 -9.03 -2.84
CA ASN A 61 15.70 -8.01 -3.36
C ASN A 61 16.61 -7.48 -2.24
N ALA A 62 16.10 -7.38 -1.02
CA ALA A 62 16.89 -7.06 0.15
C ALA A 62 17.70 -8.26 0.69
N GLY A 63 17.69 -9.43 0.06
CA GLY A 63 18.50 -10.58 0.48
C GLY A 63 17.96 -11.33 1.70
N PHE A 64 16.68 -11.18 2.03
CA PHE A 64 16.04 -12.07 2.99
C PHE A 64 15.87 -13.47 2.38
N GLU A 65 16.07 -14.49 3.21
CA GLU A 65 15.97 -15.89 2.78
C GLU A 65 14.72 -16.56 3.34
N TRP A 66 14.33 -17.65 2.69
CA TRP A 66 13.15 -18.44 3.04
C TRP A 66 11.89 -17.57 3.16
N VAL A 67 11.75 -16.65 2.20
CA VAL A 67 10.58 -15.77 2.09
C VAL A 67 9.40 -16.59 1.60
N ARG A 68 8.29 -16.51 2.32
CA ARG A 68 7.03 -17.21 2.04
C ARG A 68 5.86 -16.25 2.21
N GLU A 69 4.89 -16.41 1.32
CA GLU A 69 3.61 -15.71 1.38
C GLU A 69 2.58 -16.57 2.13
N PHE A 70 1.60 -15.94 2.77
CA PHE A 70 0.47 -16.57 3.45
C PHE A 70 0.88 -17.71 4.42
N ARG A 71 1.76 -17.37 5.38
CA ARG A 71 2.22 -18.30 6.41
C ARG A 71 1.51 -18.09 7.72
N ILE A 72 1.01 -19.19 8.29
CA ILE A 72 0.54 -19.21 9.67
C ILE A 72 1.77 -19.24 10.58
N ILE A 73 1.92 -18.22 11.42
CA ILE A 73 3.01 -18.09 12.39
C ILE A 73 2.42 -18.18 13.80
N LYS A 74 2.89 -19.14 14.58
CA LYS A 74 2.55 -19.26 15.99
C LYS A 74 3.24 -18.15 16.78
N VAL A 75 2.47 -17.34 17.50
CA VAL A 75 2.98 -16.27 18.39
C VAL A 75 3.19 -16.83 19.80
N ASN A 76 2.23 -17.60 20.30
CA ASN A 76 2.33 -18.40 21.53
C ASN A 76 1.42 -19.62 21.44
N GLU A 77 1.18 -20.33 22.55
CA GLU A 77 0.37 -21.56 22.55
C GLU A 77 -1.03 -21.40 21.98
N ASN A 78 -1.65 -20.23 22.16
CA ASN A 78 -3.05 -19.98 21.82
C ASN A 78 -3.22 -18.93 20.70
N GLU A 79 -2.16 -18.21 20.34
CA GLU A 79 -2.20 -17.13 19.35
C GLU A 79 -1.34 -17.46 18.13
N HIS A 80 -1.88 -17.16 16.95
CA HIS A 80 -1.16 -17.17 15.69
C HIS A 80 -1.61 -16.01 14.81
N ILE A 81 -0.82 -15.76 13.77
CA ILE A 81 -1.12 -14.77 12.74
C ILE A 81 -1.03 -15.42 11.37
N LEU A 82 -1.86 -14.97 10.44
CA LEU A 82 -1.59 -15.14 9.01
C LEU A 82 -0.66 -14.03 8.53
N ALA A 83 0.63 -14.35 8.39
CA ALA A 83 1.60 -13.46 7.79
C ALA A 83 1.47 -13.51 6.25
N ILE A 84 1.21 -12.36 5.63
CA ILE A 84 1.12 -12.26 4.17
C ILE A 84 2.49 -12.34 3.50
N CYS A 85 3.56 -12.05 4.23
CA CYS A 85 4.93 -12.28 3.81
C CYS A 85 5.83 -12.45 5.04
N TYR A 86 6.65 -13.50 5.08
CA TYR A 86 7.52 -13.80 6.22
C TYR A 86 8.84 -14.42 5.78
N SER A 87 9.96 -13.97 6.37
CA SER A 87 11.26 -14.62 6.25
C SER A 87 11.49 -15.55 7.43
N GLU A 88 11.54 -16.85 7.16
CA GLU A 88 11.78 -17.86 8.21
C GLU A 88 13.19 -17.76 8.79
N LYS A 89 14.19 -17.41 7.96
CA LYS A 89 15.59 -17.27 8.39
C LYS A 89 15.78 -16.09 9.35
N SER A 90 15.26 -14.92 8.98
CA SER A 90 15.40 -13.69 9.76
C SER A 90 14.31 -13.51 10.81
N LYS A 91 13.25 -14.33 10.76
CA LYS A 91 12.09 -14.27 11.66
C LYS A 91 11.41 -12.91 11.68
N VAL A 92 11.27 -12.28 10.51
CA VAL A 92 10.58 -10.99 10.34
C VAL A 92 9.53 -11.13 9.26
N GLY A 93 8.48 -10.32 9.33
CA GLY A 93 7.48 -10.31 8.29
C GLY A 93 6.38 -9.29 8.46
N PHE A 94 5.28 -9.57 7.78
CA PHE A 94 4.20 -8.63 7.55
C PHE A 94 2.85 -9.33 7.70
N VAL A 95 1.91 -8.65 8.34
CA VAL A 95 0.48 -9.03 8.36
C VAL A 95 -0.32 -7.97 7.63
N TYR A 96 -1.50 -8.34 7.15
CA TYR A 96 -2.42 -7.43 6.47
C TYR A 96 -3.59 -7.06 7.36
N GLU A 97 -3.92 -5.77 7.40
CA GLU A 97 -5.08 -5.24 8.10
C GLU A 97 -6.13 -4.80 7.07
N PRO A 98 -7.20 -5.61 6.84
CA PRO A 98 -8.28 -5.32 5.91
C PRO A 98 -9.31 -4.37 6.57
N THR A 99 -8.83 -3.24 7.08
CA THR A 99 -9.68 -2.22 7.71
C THR A 99 -9.39 -0.88 7.06
N HIS A 100 -10.46 -0.20 6.67
CA HIS A 100 -10.39 1.13 6.10
C HIS A 100 -11.58 2.01 6.51
N GLY A 101 -11.37 3.32 6.52
CA GLY A 101 -12.42 4.31 6.63
C GLY A 101 -13.06 4.59 5.27
N ALA A 102 -13.96 5.57 5.22
CA ALA A 102 -14.60 5.95 3.96
C ALA A 102 -13.64 6.57 2.92
N PHE A 103 -12.48 7.07 3.37
CA PHE A 103 -11.46 7.72 2.55
C PHE A 103 -10.08 7.57 3.20
N PRO A 104 -8.98 7.55 2.41
CA PRO A 104 -7.63 7.45 2.96
C PRO A 104 -7.27 8.71 3.73
N LYS A 105 -6.69 8.57 4.94
CA LYS A 105 -6.29 9.71 5.77
C LYS A 105 -4.80 9.69 6.06
N LYS A 106 -4.11 10.81 5.83
CA LYS A 106 -2.66 10.96 6.07
C LYS A 106 -2.26 10.56 7.48
N GLN A 107 -3.04 10.98 8.48
CA GLN A 107 -2.80 10.66 9.90
C GLN A 107 -2.80 9.15 10.21
N ASN A 108 -3.47 8.33 9.39
CA ASN A 108 -3.54 6.89 9.62
C ASN A 108 -2.22 6.19 9.30
N ARG A 109 -1.28 6.85 8.59
CA ARG A 109 0.07 6.31 8.33
C ARG A 109 0.89 6.11 9.60
N GLU A 110 0.73 7.03 10.56
CA GLU A 110 1.47 7.04 11.82
C GLU A 110 0.91 6.04 12.85
N LEU A 111 -0.28 5.49 12.59
CA LEU A 111 -0.88 4.48 13.45
C LEU A 111 -0.23 3.12 13.21
N LYS A 112 0.03 2.36 14.26
CA LYS A 112 0.46 0.95 14.13
C LYS A 112 -0.65 0.11 13.49
N SER A 113 -1.88 0.27 13.98
CA SER A 113 -3.08 -0.46 13.55
C SER A 113 -4.31 0.45 13.69
N LEU A 114 -5.26 0.37 12.75
CA LEU A 114 -6.58 1.01 12.90
C LEU A 114 -7.47 0.24 13.87
N LEU A 115 -7.31 -1.09 13.95
CA LEU A 115 -8.04 -1.95 14.88
C LEU A 115 -7.74 -1.61 16.34
N LYS A 116 -6.52 -1.17 16.65
CA LYS A 116 -6.10 -0.81 18.01
C LYS A 116 -6.99 0.26 18.62
N ARG A 117 -7.38 1.26 17.83
CA ARG A 117 -8.25 2.36 18.26
C ARG A 117 -9.63 1.89 18.70
N ASN A 118 -10.16 0.85 18.05
CA ASN A 118 -11.53 0.40 18.26
C ASN A 118 -11.61 -0.79 19.23
N SER A 119 -10.60 -1.66 19.24
CA SER A 119 -10.65 -2.94 19.95
C SER A 119 -9.60 -3.10 21.06
N GLY A 120 -8.60 -2.22 21.11
CA GLY A 120 -7.44 -2.37 21.99
C GLY A 120 -6.40 -3.39 21.51
N ASN A 121 -6.62 -4.03 20.35
CA ASN A 121 -5.74 -5.03 19.76
C ASN A 121 -5.08 -4.52 18.47
N ASP A 122 -3.80 -4.83 18.29
CA ASP A 122 -3.07 -4.53 17.06
C ASP A 122 -3.50 -5.44 15.90
N TYR A 123 -4.02 -6.63 16.19
CA TYR A 123 -4.46 -7.58 15.18
C TYR A 123 -5.64 -8.41 15.68
N SER A 124 -6.53 -8.75 14.76
CA SER A 124 -7.58 -9.73 14.98
C SER A 124 -7.88 -10.49 13.69
N GLU A 125 -8.00 -11.80 13.81
CA GLU A 125 -8.39 -12.67 12.69
C GLU A 125 -9.51 -13.60 13.13
N LYS A 126 -10.44 -13.88 12.21
CA LYS A 126 -11.51 -14.85 12.41
C LYS A 126 -11.09 -16.18 11.80
N ILE A 127 -11.04 -17.21 12.63
CA ILE A 127 -10.83 -18.60 12.19
C ILE A 127 -12.17 -19.28 12.14
N VAL A 128 -12.39 -20.04 11.07
CA VAL A 128 -13.60 -20.84 10.88
C VAL A 128 -13.17 -22.29 10.70
N ASP A 129 -13.76 -23.19 11.49
CA ASP A 129 -13.55 -24.63 11.30
C ASP A 129 -14.41 -25.18 10.14
N LEU A 130 -14.20 -26.44 9.76
CA LEU A 130 -14.96 -27.07 8.67
C LEU A 130 -16.46 -27.21 8.96
N ASN A 131 -16.88 -27.07 10.22
CA ASN A 131 -18.27 -27.12 10.64
C ASN A 131 -18.90 -25.72 10.69
N GLY A 132 -18.15 -24.66 10.37
CA GLY A 132 -18.61 -23.28 10.41
C GLY A 132 -18.54 -22.63 11.79
N ASN A 133 -18.01 -23.31 12.83
CA ASN A 133 -17.76 -22.67 14.11
C ASN A 133 -16.63 -21.67 13.96
N SER A 134 -16.73 -20.54 14.65
CA SER A 134 -15.71 -19.50 14.54
C SER A 134 -15.19 -19.02 15.87
N GLN A 135 -13.91 -18.71 15.88
CA GLN A 135 -13.22 -18.03 16.98
C GLN A 135 -12.44 -16.84 16.45
N PHE A 136 -12.22 -15.85 17.30
CA PHE A 136 -11.35 -14.72 16.98
C PHE A 136 -10.04 -14.87 17.72
N ILE A 137 -8.94 -14.90 16.97
CA ILE A 137 -7.62 -14.65 17.54
C ILE A 137 -7.45 -13.14 17.62
N LYS A 138 -6.99 -12.67 18.77
CA LYS A 138 -6.76 -11.24 19.04
C LYS A 138 -5.39 -11.10 19.64
N ILE A 139 -4.55 -10.27 19.05
CA ILE A 139 -3.22 -9.98 19.57
C ILE A 139 -3.24 -8.54 20.04
N LYS A 140 -3.09 -8.37 21.35
CA LYS A 140 -3.12 -7.04 21.95
C LYS A 140 -2.00 -6.18 21.37
N ASP A 141 -0.76 -6.67 21.46
CA ASP A 141 0.43 -5.95 21.03
C ASP A 141 1.23 -6.85 20.07
N MET A 142 1.32 -6.44 18.81
CA MET A 142 2.02 -7.20 17.78
C MET A 142 3.54 -7.18 18.05
N PRO A 143 4.25 -8.32 17.95
CA PRO A 143 5.70 -8.37 18.08
C PRO A 143 6.41 -7.41 17.13
N ASP A 144 7.52 -6.79 17.58
CA ASP A 144 8.22 -5.73 16.83
C ASP A 144 8.86 -6.22 15.51
N ASN A 145 9.10 -7.53 15.39
CA ASN A 145 9.57 -8.18 14.17
C ASN A 145 8.45 -8.44 13.14
N ILE A 146 7.20 -8.08 13.44
CA ILE A 146 6.05 -8.18 12.54
C ILE A 146 5.47 -6.79 12.29
N PHE A 147 5.44 -6.37 11.03
CA PHE A 147 4.90 -5.08 10.63
C PHE A 147 3.48 -5.21 10.05
N ILE A 148 2.60 -4.25 10.36
CA ILE A 148 1.20 -4.28 9.91
C ILE A 148 1.05 -3.42 8.65
N ILE A 149 0.62 -4.04 7.55
CA ILE A 149 0.21 -3.37 6.32
C ILE A 149 -1.25 -2.99 6.44
N LYS A 150 -1.52 -1.69 6.44
CA LYS A 150 -2.88 -1.14 6.50
C LYS A 150 -3.33 -0.79 5.11
N GLU A 151 -4.43 -1.37 4.64
CA GLU A 151 -4.95 -1.06 3.30
C GLU A 151 -5.50 0.37 3.19
N ASP A 152 -6.00 0.92 4.30
CA ASP A 152 -6.62 2.25 4.39
C ASP A 152 -5.77 3.39 3.85
N ILE A 153 -4.45 3.26 3.88
CA ILE A 153 -3.53 4.32 3.47
C ILE A 153 -3.10 4.22 2.00
N TYR A 154 -3.54 3.17 1.29
CA TYR A 154 -3.16 2.86 -0.09
C TYR A 154 -4.40 2.65 -0.96
N TRP A 155 -4.95 3.76 -1.47
CA TRP A 155 -6.11 3.81 -2.35
C TRP A 155 -5.69 4.32 -3.73
N PHE A 156 -6.48 4.00 -4.74
CA PHE A 156 -6.29 4.48 -6.09
C PHE A 156 -7.63 4.72 -6.76
N GLN A 157 -7.59 5.53 -7.81
CA GLN A 157 -8.75 5.94 -8.59
C GLN A 157 -8.57 5.52 -10.04
N PHE A 158 -9.70 5.33 -10.72
CA PHE A 158 -9.73 5.08 -12.16
C PHE A 158 -11.05 5.59 -12.74
N THR A 159 -11.03 5.95 -14.02
CA THR A 159 -12.24 6.34 -14.76
C THR A 159 -12.44 5.48 -15.99
N ASP A 160 -13.55 5.70 -16.68
CA ASP A 160 -13.82 5.15 -18.01
C ASP A 160 -13.01 5.82 -19.13
N ASN A 161 -12.23 6.87 -18.84
CA ASN A 161 -11.34 7.54 -19.78
C ASN A 161 -9.87 7.51 -19.31
N LYS A 162 -9.03 6.71 -19.96
CA LYS A 162 -7.60 6.57 -19.61
C LYS A 162 -6.79 7.86 -19.66
N ASP A 163 -7.21 8.85 -20.44
CA ASP A 163 -6.51 10.15 -20.50
C ASP A 163 -6.61 10.94 -19.18
N ASP A 164 -7.53 10.54 -18.29
CA ASP A 164 -7.69 11.09 -16.95
C ASP A 164 -6.61 10.60 -15.97
N ASP A 165 -5.91 9.50 -16.26
CA ASP A 165 -4.93 8.87 -15.36
C ASP A 165 -3.85 9.85 -14.89
N LYS A 166 -3.48 10.83 -15.73
CA LYS A 166 -2.51 11.89 -15.41
C LYS A 166 -2.95 12.85 -14.29
N TYR A 167 -4.23 12.82 -13.91
CA TYR A 167 -4.83 13.63 -12.85
C TYR A 167 -5.25 12.82 -11.63
N LEU A 168 -5.11 11.50 -11.69
CA LEU A 168 -5.58 10.56 -10.68
C LEU A 168 -4.42 9.82 -10.06
N VAL A 169 -4.53 9.47 -8.79
CA VAL A 169 -3.63 8.48 -8.21
C VAL A 169 -4.01 7.12 -8.79
N THR A 170 -3.25 6.63 -9.74
CA THR A 170 -3.52 5.34 -10.40
C THR A 170 -3.11 4.16 -9.53
N LYS A 171 -3.51 2.94 -9.92
CA LYS A 171 -3.04 1.71 -9.26
C LYS A 171 -1.50 1.66 -9.24
N ASN A 172 -0.85 2.01 -10.33
CA ASN A 172 0.62 1.96 -10.43
C ASN A 172 1.28 2.97 -9.49
N ASP A 173 0.75 4.20 -9.40
CA ASP A 173 1.25 5.20 -8.48
C ASP A 173 1.15 4.74 -7.02
N MET A 174 -0.02 4.18 -6.65
CA MET A 174 -0.25 3.63 -5.32
C MET A 174 0.72 2.47 -5.01
N LEU A 175 0.96 1.56 -5.96
CA LEU A 175 1.88 0.43 -5.77
C LEU A 175 3.33 0.87 -5.65
N GLU A 176 3.76 1.89 -6.40
CA GLU A 176 5.11 2.46 -6.25
C GLU A 176 5.31 3.14 -4.90
N ILE A 177 4.32 3.92 -4.45
CA ILE A 177 4.30 4.48 -3.09
C ILE A 177 4.41 3.37 -2.05
N PHE A 178 3.63 2.30 -2.20
CA PHE A 178 3.69 1.14 -1.32
C PHE A 178 5.09 0.52 -1.32
N ARG A 179 5.70 0.27 -2.49
CA ARG A 179 7.08 -0.25 -2.59
C ARG A 179 8.09 0.63 -1.87
N GLU A 180 8.03 1.95 -2.05
CA GLU A 180 8.93 2.90 -1.37
C GLU A 180 8.79 2.79 0.16
N ASP A 181 7.58 2.68 0.67
CA ASP A 181 7.31 2.55 2.10
C ASP A 181 7.79 1.19 2.64
N ILE A 182 7.57 0.11 1.91
CA ILE A 182 8.06 -1.23 2.27
C ILE A 182 9.58 -1.27 2.34
N ARG A 183 10.29 -0.68 1.37
CA ARG A 183 11.76 -0.60 1.41
C ARG A 183 12.26 0.09 2.68
N LYS A 184 11.59 1.16 3.12
CA LYS A 184 11.92 1.86 4.38
C LYS A 184 11.69 0.95 5.60
N VAL A 185 10.63 0.14 5.61
CA VAL A 185 10.35 -0.83 6.69
C VAL A 185 11.38 -1.95 6.70
N ILE A 186 11.66 -2.57 5.54
CA ILE A 186 12.64 -3.65 5.40
C ILE A 186 14.03 -3.21 5.86
N ALA A 187 14.42 -1.96 5.57
CA ALA A 187 15.69 -1.41 6.05
C ALA A 187 15.78 -1.34 7.59
N LYS A 188 14.65 -1.26 8.31
CA LYS A 188 14.62 -1.30 9.78
C LYS A 188 14.84 -2.72 10.32
N PHE A 189 14.41 -3.77 9.62
CA PHE A 189 14.63 -5.16 10.03
C PHE A 189 16.09 -5.62 9.93
N LYS A 190 16.91 -4.92 9.15
CA LYS A 190 18.33 -5.22 8.97
C LYS A 190 19.26 -4.56 9.99
N LYS A 191 18.73 -3.63 10.79
CA LYS A 191 19.50 -2.98 11.86
C LYS A 191 19.52 -3.86 13.10
#